data_AF-A0A0C9SPY2-F1
#
_entry.id   AF-A0A0C9SPY2-F1
#
_cell.length_a   1.000
_cell.length_b   1.000
_cell.length_c   1.000
_cell.angle_alpha   90.00
_cell.angle_beta   90.00
_cell.angle_gamma   90.00
#
_symmetry.space_group_name_H-M   'P 1'
#
loop_
_entity.id
_entity.type
_entity.pdbx_description
1 polymer ?
#
loop_
_entity_poly.entity_id
_entity_poly.type
_entity_poly.pdbx_seq_one_letter_code
_entity_poly.pdbx_strand_id
1 'polypeptide(L)'
;YPCLARMALDYLSIPATSADVERVFSKGRLLLSSVRNRLSAQSTRALMCVGAWSLLGFIKDADVRAVTILPDVVGEEEALPSGWDAI
;
A
#
# COMPACT_ATOMS: atom_id res chain seq x y z
N TYR A 1 20.19 14.78 22.14
CA TYR A 1 18.87 15.41 22.31
C TYR A 1 17.79 14.54 21.68
N PRO A 2 17.23 13.56 22.41
CA PRO A 2 16.24 12.63 21.85
C PRO A 2 14.97 13.33 21.36
N CYS A 3 14.50 14.36 22.06
CA CYS A 3 13.30 15.11 21.67
C CYS A 3 13.51 15.99 20.43
N LEU A 4 14.67 16.64 20.31
CA LEU A 4 15.01 17.46 19.14
C LEU A 4 15.17 16.60 17.89
N ALA A 5 15.78 15.41 18.03
CA ALA A 5 15.91 14.46 16.94
C ALA A 5 14.54 13.96 16.45
N ARG A 6 13.60 13.68 17.38
CA ARG A 6 12.22 13.32 17.02
C ARG A 6 11.53 14.44 16.24
N MET A 7 11.57 15.67 16.75
CA MET A 7 11.00 16.84 16.06
C MET A 7 11.59 17.02 14.66
N ALA A 8 12.92 16.93 14.53
CA ALA A 8 13.57 17.04 13.23
C ALA A 8 13.10 15.97 12.23
N LEU A 9 12.95 14.72 12.67
CA LEU A 9 12.42 13.65 11.83
C LEU A 9 10.97 13.91 11.41
N ASP A 10 10.12 14.37 12.34
CA ASP A 10 8.72 14.65 12.06
C ASP A 10 8.59 15.77 10.99
N TYR A 11 9.39 16.85 11.09
CA TYR A 11 9.37 17.92 10.09
C TYR A 11 10.00 17.52 8.75
N LEU A 12 11.16 16.85 8.78
CA LEU A 12 11.90 16.53 7.56
C LEU A 12 11.29 15.37 6.77
N SER A 13 10.40 14.58 7.38
CA SER A 13 9.67 13.50 6.70
C SER A 13 8.49 14.00 5.86
N ILE A 14 8.03 15.23 6.07
CA ILE A 14 6.95 15.83 5.29
C ILE A 14 7.50 16.19 3.91
N PRO A 15 6.96 15.62 2.81
CA PRO A 15 7.42 15.97 1.47
C PRO A 15 7.08 17.43 1.17
N ALA A 16 8.02 18.15 0.55
CA ALA A 16 7.84 19.56 0.19
C ALA A 16 6.80 19.78 -0.92
N THR A 17 6.43 18.74 -1.68
CA THR A 17 5.51 18.81 -2.82
C THR A 17 4.61 17.57 -2.90
N SER A 18 3.51 17.66 -3.64
CA SER A 18 2.61 16.54 -3.94
C SER A 18 3.15 15.52 -4.96
N ALA A 19 4.34 15.75 -5.52
CA ALA A 19 4.88 14.95 -6.62
C ALA A 19 4.98 13.45 -6.28
N ASP A 20 5.33 13.11 -5.04
CA ASP A 20 5.40 11.71 -4.59
C ASP A 20 4.02 11.04 -4.60
N VAL A 21 2.99 11.75 -4.15
CA VAL A 21 1.61 11.28 -4.14
C VAL A 21 1.10 11.12 -5.58
N GLU A 22 1.35 12.10 -6.44
CA GLU A 22 0.98 12.06 -7.86
C GLU A 22 1.67 10.90 -8.60
N ARG A 23 2.94 10.65 -8.32
CA ARG A 23 3.69 9.52 -8.89
C ARG A 23 3.07 8.18 -8.47
N VAL A 24 2.65 8.06 -7.21
CA VAL A 24 1.97 6.88 -6.68
C VAL A 24 0.63 6.65 -7.40
N PHE A 25 -0.20 7.69 -7.58
CA PHE A 25 -1.45 7.58 -8.33
C PHE A 25 -1.25 7.30 -9.82
N SER A 26 -0.23 7.90 -10.44
CA SER A 26 0.11 7.67 -11.85
C SER A 26 0.50 6.21 -12.11
N LYS A 27 1.33 5.63 -11.24
CA LYS A 27 1.66 4.19 -11.26
C LYS A 27 0.42 3.32 -10.98
N GLY A 28 -0.43 3.76 -10.05
CA GLY A 28 -1.67 3.09 -9.68
C GLY A 28 -2.75 3.13 -10.75
N ARG A 29 -2.59 3.88 -11.85
CA ARG A 29 -3.60 4.05 -12.91
C ARG A 29 -4.13 2.72 -13.46
N LEU A 30 -3.30 1.69 -13.57
CA LEU A 30 -3.76 0.36 -14.03
C LEU A 30 -4.68 -0.34 -13.02
N LEU A 31 -4.45 -0.12 -11.72
CA LEU A 31 -5.29 -0.64 -10.64
C LEU A 31 -6.58 0.20 -10.48
N LEU A 32 -6.46 1.53 -10.60
CA LEU A 32 -7.58 2.48 -10.51
C LEU A 32 -8.44 2.53 -11.77
N SER A 33 -7.92 2.08 -12.91
CA SER A 33 -8.66 1.98 -14.16
C SER A 33 -9.83 1.02 -13.97
N SER A 34 -11.02 1.58 -13.72
CA SER A 34 -12.31 0.91 -13.49
C SER A 34 -12.76 -0.04 -14.61
N VAL A 35 -11.95 -0.18 -15.67
CA VAL A 35 -12.26 -0.92 -16.89
C VAL A 35 -12.27 -2.44 -16.67
N ARG A 36 -11.63 -2.98 -15.62
CA ARG A 36 -11.56 -4.46 -15.42
C ARG A 36 -11.66 -5.00 -13.99
N ASN A 37 -11.59 -4.16 -12.97
CA ASN A 37 -11.49 -4.63 -11.59
C ASN A 37 -12.51 -3.88 -10.71
N ARG A 38 -13.53 -4.58 -10.19
CA ARG A 38 -14.46 -4.06 -9.18
C ARG A 38 -13.78 -3.98 -7.80
N LEU A 39 -12.62 -3.34 -7.72
CA LEU A 39 -11.88 -3.23 -6.47
C LEU A 39 -12.44 -2.10 -5.62
N SER A 40 -12.59 -2.36 -4.32
CA SER A 40 -12.87 -1.32 -3.35
C SER A 40 -11.69 -0.34 -3.24
N ALA A 41 -11.94 0.86 -2.69
CA ALA A 41 -10.87 1.82 -2.40
C ALA A 41 -9.83 1.25 -1.42
N GLN A 42 -10.26 0.39 -0.49
CA GLN A 42 -9.39 -0.29 0.46
C GLN A 42 -8.48 -1.32 -0.24
N SER A 43 -9.06 -2.19 -1.07
CA SER A 43 -8.30 -3.20 -1.84
C SER A 43 -7.31 -2.54 -2.79
N THR A 44 -7.71 -1.41 -3.40
CA THR A 44 -6.83 -0.60 -4.26
C THR A 44 -5.63 -0.06 -3.49
N ARG A 45 -5.85 0.48 -2.28
CA ARG A 45 -4.76 0.98 -1.42
C ARG A 45 -3.83 -0.16 -0.99
N ALA A 46 -4.38 -1.28 -0.53
CA ALA A 46 -3.60 -2.44 -0.10
C ALA A 46 -2.68 -2.95 -1.23
N LEU A 47 -3.21 -3.06 -2.46
CA LEU A 47 -2.42 -3.46 -3.64
C LEU A 47 -1.30 -2.48 -3.95
N MET A 48 -1.54 -1.17 -3.83
CA MET A 48 -0.51 -0.15 -4.03
C MET A 48 0.60 -0.23 -2.97
N CYS A 49 0.23 -0.46 -1.69
CA CYS A 49 1.19 -0.67 -0.60
C CYS A 49 2.04 -1.92 -0.82
N VAL A 50 1.42 -3.06 -1.13
CA VAL A 50 2.11 -4.32 -1.42
C VAL A 50 3.09 -4.16 -2.59
N GLY A 51 2.67 -3.50 -3.67
CA GLY A 51 3.56 -3.21 -4.80
C GLY A 51 4.76 -2.35 -4.42
N ALA A 52 4.56 -1.31 -3.60
CA ALA A 52 5.65 -0.46 -3.12
C ALA A 52 6.61 -1.22 -2.20
N TRP A 53 6.09 -2.00 -1.26
CA TRP A 53 6.88 -2.81 -0.32
C TRP A 53 7.68 -3.92 -1.02
N SER A 54 7.11 -4.53 -2.06
CA SER A 54 7.83 -5.49 -2.91
C SER A 54 9.05 -4.84 -3.57
N LEU A 55 8.89 -3.65 -4.14
CA LEU A 55 10.01 -2.91 -4.75
C LEU A 55 11.08 -2.49 -3.72
N LEU A 56 10.69 -2.27 -2.46
CA LEU A 56 11.60 -1.96 -1.36
C LEU A 56 12.24 -3.21 -0.73
N GLY A 57 11.87 -4.42 -1.17
CA GLY A 57 12.40 -5.67 -0.65
C GLY A 57 11.84 -6.07 0.72
N PHE A 58 10.72 -5.48 1.15
CA PHE A 58 10.05 -5.84 2.41
C PHE A 58 9.18 -7.10 2.29
N ILE A 59 8.89 -7.54 1.08
CA ILE A 59 8.12 -8.76 0.80
C ILE A 59 9.06 -9.81 0.20
N LYS A 60 9.06 -11.01 0.77
CA LYS A 60 9.85 -12.13 0.24
C LYS A 60 9.09 -12.80 -0.90
N ASP A 61 9.79 -13.13 -1.98
CA ASP A 61 9.20 -13.83 -3.13
C ASP A 61 8.58 -15.19 -2.75
N ALA A 62 9.12 -15.85 -1.72
CA ALA A 62 8.57 -17.09 -1.20
C ALA A 62 7.14 -16.91 -0.67
N ASP A 63 6.88 -15.80 0.03
CA ASP A 63 5.56 -15.49 0.59
C ASP A 63 4.57 -15.17 -0.54
N VAL A 64 5.01 -14.41 -1.55
CA VAL A 64 4.18 -14.13 -2.75
C VAL A 64 3.80 -15.42 -3.46
N ARG A 65 4.76 -16.32 -3.69
CA ARG A 65 4.47 -17.62 -4.34
C ARG A 65 3.52 -18.47 -3.52
N ALA A 66 3.69 -18.50 -2.20
CA ALA A 66 2.78 -19.24 -1.32
C ALA A 66 1.34 -18.74 -1.46
N VAL A 67 1.13 -17.42 -1.48
CA VAL A 67 -0.19 -16.81 -1.65
C VAL A 67 -0.82 -17.16 -3.00
N THR A 68 -0.05 -17.21 -4.09
CA THR A 68 -0.58 -17.53 -5.42
C THR A 68 -1.12 -18.96 -5.58
N ILE A 69 -0.78 -19.87 -4.66
CA ILE A 69 -1.20 -21.28 -4.70
C ILE A 69 -2.40 -21.51 -3.77
N LEU A 70 -2.74 -20.55 -2.91
CA LEU A 70 -3.90 -20.66 -2.04
C LEU A 70 -5.19 -20.69 -2.87
N PRO A 71 -6.19 -21.48 -2.46
CA PRO A 71 -7.50 -21.43 -3.09
C PRO A 71 -8.10 -20.04 -2.90
N ASP A 72 -8.91 -19.61 -3.87
CA ASP A 72 -9.68 -18.38 -3.74
C ASP A 72 -10.52 -18.42 -2.46
N VAL A 73 -10.54 -17.29 -1.76
CA VAL A 73 -11.34 -17.15 -0.54
C VAL A 73 -12.81 -17.18 -0.94
N VAL A 74 -13.51 -18.25 -0.57
CA VAL A 74 -14.96 -18.38 -0.75
C VAL A 74 -15.64 -17.73 0.47
N GLY A 75 -16.16 -16.52 0.28
CA GLY A 75 -16.82 -15.76 1.35
C GLY A 75 -17.24 -14.37 0.88
N GLU A 76 -18.00 -13.66 1.71
CA GLU A 76 -18.28 -12.24 1.46
C GLU A 76 -16.98 -11.43 1.57
N GLU A 77 -16.85 -10.40 0.74
CA GLU A 77 -15.72 -9.48 0.80
C GLU A 77 -15.84 -8.65 2.09
N GLU A 78 -15.24 -9.15 3.17
CA GLU A 78 -15.21 -8.44 4.45
C GLU A 78 -14.37 -7.18 4.33
N ALA A 79 -14.91 -6.05 4.81
CA ALA A 79 -14.18 -4.81 4.87
C ALA A 79 -12.95 -4.97 5.77
N LEU A 80 -11.81 -4.41 5.34
CA LEU A 80 -10.62 -4.42 6.18
C LEU A 80 -10.92 -3.69 7.49
N PRO A 81 -10.48 -4.23 8.65
CA PRO A 81 -10.73 -3.62 9.95
C PRO A 81 -10.29 -2.16 10.00
N SER A 82 -11.00 -1.34 10.78
CA SER A 82 -10.58 0.05 11.00
C SER A 82 -9.15 0.10 11.55
N GLY A 83 -8.29 0.90 10.92
CA GLY A 83 -6.89 1.05 11.33
C GLY A 83 -5.95 -0.07 10.85
N TRP A 84 -6.35 -0.93 9.90
CA TRP A 84 -5.44 -1.91 9.28
C TRP A 84 -4.19 -1.28 8.66
N ASP A 85 -4.28 -0.02 8.24
CA ASP A 85 -3.25 0.77 7.59
C ASP A 85 -2.53 1.74 8.53
N ALA A 86 -2.77 1.66 9.85
CA ALA A 86 -2.02 2.42 10.83
C ALA A 86 -0.60 1.85 10.97
N ILE A 87 0.39 2.57 10.45
CA ILE A 87 1.83 2.31 10.61
C ILE A 87 2.40 3.27 11.63
#